data_AF-A0A0D6LAC1-F1
#
_entry.id   AF-A0A0D6LAC1-F1
#
_cell.length_a   1.000
_cell.length_b   1.000
_cell.length_c   1.000
_cell.angle_alpha   90.00
_cell.angle_beta   90.00
_cell.angle_gamma   90.00
#
_symmetry.space_group_name_H-M   'P 1'
#
loop_
_entity.id
_entity.type
_entity.pdbx_description
1 polymer ?
#
loop_
_entity_poly.entity_id
_entity_poly.type
_entity_poly.pdbx_seq_one_letter_code
_entity_poly.pdbx_strand_id
1 'polypeptide(L)'
;MRLLLLALSCIAVCYGFYGESDGQKTVDLQQRINHQKKVDLQQEKVNPQRDFYQERMEYQRKGSSQRKGHSGRCSGPPVSGVIRCAASFRRYYYDGNKCVSFTYGGCGETPNNFRTKQECENMCMRARNYHHS
;
A
#
# COMPACT_ATOMS: atom_id res chain seq x y z
N MET A 1 -13.93 42.85 -76.17
CA MET A 1 -12.82 41.86 -76.06
C MET A 1 -11.95 41.99 -74.81
N ARG A 2 -11.92 43.13 -74.09
CA ARG A 2 -11.18 43.23 -72.79
C ARG A 2 -11.86 42.53 -71.61
N LEU A 3 -13.18 42.27 -71.65
CA LEU A 3 -13.89 41.56 -70.57
C LEU A 3 -13.61 40.04 -70.54
N LEU A 4 -13.32 39.39 -71.68
CA LEU A 4 -13.06 37.94 -71.73
C LEU A 4 -11.68 37.56 -71.16
N LEU A 5 -10.69 38.44 -71.25
CA LEU A 5 -9.34 38.21 -70.72
C LEU A 5 -9.29 38.30 -69.18
N LEU A 6 -10.17 39.08 -68.55
CA LEU A 6 -10.27 39.18 -67.10
C LEU A 6 -10.95 37.96 -66.45
N ALA A 7 -11.85 37.29 -67.18
CA ALA A 7 -12.51 36.08 -66.70
C ALA A 7 -11.54 34.88 -66.67
N LEU A 8 -10.69 34.73 -67.69
CA LEU A 8 -9.72 33.63 -67.76
C LEU A 8 -8.59 33.74 -66.72
N SER A 9 -8.17 34.96 -66.36
CA SER A 9 -7.20 35.16 -65.27
C SER A 9 -7.82 34.84 -63.90
N CYS A 10 -9.09 35.21 -63.67
CA CYS A 10 -9.79 34.85 -62.43
C CYS A 10 -9.96 33.34 -62.27
N ILE A 11 -10.23 32.63 -63.37
CA ILE A 11 -10.37 31.16 -63.36
C ILE A 11 -9.03 30.48 -63.05
N ALA A 12 -7.90 30.96 -63.61
CA ALA A 12 -6.57 30.44 -63.30
C ALA A 12 -6.18 30.65 -61.81
N VAL A 13 -6.59 31.78 -61.22
CA VAL A 13 -6.40 32.04 -59.78
C VAL A 13 -7.29 31.11 -58.93
N CYS A 14 -8.51 30.82 -59.39
CA CYS A 14 -9.40 29.87 -58.70
C CYS A 14 -8.86 28.44 -58.76
N TYR A 15 -8.38 27.97 -59.93
CA TYR A 15 -7.79 26.63 -60.05
C TYR A 15 -6.41 26.50 -59.37
N GLY A 16 -5.66 27.60 -59.22
CA GLY A 16 -4.40 27.63 -58.48
C GLY A 16 -4.53 27.61 -56.95
N PHE A 17 -5.75 27.76 -56.41
CA PHE A 17 -6.01 27.80 -54.96
C PHE A 17 -6.77 26.57 -54.41
N TYR A 18 -7.17 25.61 -55.26
CA TYR A 18 -7.73 24.32 -54.82
C TYR A 18 -6.65 23.26 -54.52
N GLY A 19 -5.49 23.71 -54.06
CA GLY A 19 -4.49 22.88 -53.44
C GLY A 19 -4.09 23.52 -52.12
N GLU A 20 -3.97 22.73 -51.06
CA GLU A 20 -3.36 23.11 -49.78
C GLU A 20 -4.31 23.67 -48.70
N SER A 21 -5.14 22.81 -48.09
CA SER A 21 -5.81 23.17 -46.81
C SER A 21 -6.00 22.04 -45.78
N ASP A 22 -5.43 20.85 -45.98
CA ASP A 22 -5.54 19.74 -45.00
C ASP A 22 -4.23 19.39 -44.27
N GLY A 23 -3.10 19.97 -44.68
CA GLY A 23 -1.78 19.68 -44.10
C GLY A 23 -1.40 20.50 -42.87
N GLN A 24 -1.98 21.69 -42.65
CA GLN A 24 -1.46 22.62 -41.64
C GLN A 24 -2.04 22.40 -40.23
N LYS A 25 -3.27 21.88 -40.12
CA LYS A 25 -3.94 21.64 -38.82
C LYS A 25 -3.39 20.40 -38.09
N THR A 26 -2.92 19.40 -38.83
CA THR A 26 -2.30 18.20 -38.28
C THR A 26 -0.90 18.49 -37.73
N VAL A 27 -0.19 19.46 -38.30
CA VAL A 27 1.16 19.85 -37.88
C VAL A 27 1.15 20.56 -36.51
N ASP A 28 0.19 21.47 -36.24
CA ASP A 28 0.07 22.10 -34.92
C ASP A 28 -0.32 21.09 -33.81
N LEU A 29 -1.28 20.21 -34.10
CA LEU A 29 -1.68 19.16 -33.15
C LEU A 29 -0.52 18.17 -32.89
N GLN A 30 0.20 17.77 -33.93
CA GLN A 30 1.35 16.88 -33.80
C GLN A 30 2.49 17.57 -33.04
N GLN A 31 2.68 18.87 -33.21
CA GLN A 31 3.67 19.65 -32.49
C GLN A 31 3.31 19.80 -31.00
N ARG A 32 2.02 19.94 -30.67
CA ARG A 32 1.51 19.89 -29.29
C ARG A 32 1.64 18.50 -28.68
N ILE A 33 1.33 17.43 -29.42
CA ILE A 33 1.52 16.04 -28.97
C ILE A 33 3.01 15.75 -28.74
N ASN A 34 3.89 16.21 -29.63
CA ASN A 34 5.33 16.04 -29.50
C ASN A 34 5.89 16.87 -28.34
N HIS A 35 5.35 18.07 -28.11
CA HIS A 35 5.68 18.89 -26.94
C HIS A 35 5.20 18.24 -25.65
N GLN A 36 3.96 17.75 -25.60
CA GLN A 36 3.39 17.03 -24.46
C GLN A 36 4.21 15.78 -24.15
N LYS A 37 4.53 14.97 -25.15
CA LYS A 37 5.44 13.81 -25.01
C LYS A 37 6.81 14.23 -24.46
N LYS A 38 7.34 15.39 -24.83
CA LYS A 38 8.63 15.90 -24.33
C LYS A 38 8.56 16.40 -22.89
N VAL A 39 7.42 16.97 -22.48
CA VAL A 39 7.13 17.35 -21.09
C VAL A 39 6.97 16.10 -20.22
N ASP A 40 6.26 15.09 -20.72
CA ASP A 40 6.05 13.82 -20.02
C ASP A 40 7.36 13.02 -19.88
N LEU A 41 8.20 13.00 -20.93
CA LEU A 41 9.55 12.39 -20.91
C LEU A 41 10.53 13.09 -19.95
N GLN A 42 10.26 14.33 -19.51
CA GLN A 42 11.05 15.03 -18.50
C GLN A 42 10.51 14.85 -17.07
N GLN A 43 9.27 14.37 -16.91
CA GLN A 43 8.61 14.22 -15.61
C GLN A 43 8.79 12.83 -14.98
N GLU A 44 9.28 11.84 -15.72
CA GLU A 44 9.56 10.50 -15.18
C GLU A 44 10.94 10.40 -14.51
N LYS A 45 11.30 11.39 -13.69
CA LYS A 45 12.30 11.17 -12.64
C LYS A 45 11.56 10.66 -11.42
N VAL A 46 11.39 9.34 -11.36
CA VAL A 46 11.05 8.64 -10.12
C VAL A 46 12.02 9.16 -9.05
N ASN A 47 11.49 9.89 -8.07
CA ASN A 47 12.31 10.49 -7.02
C ASN A 47 12.75 9.34 -6.09
N PRO A 48 14.05 8.96 -6.06
CA PRO A 48 14.50 7.79 -5.30
C PRO A 48 14.24 7.94 -3.79
N GLN A 49 14.15 9.18 -3.33
CA GLN A 49 13.84 9.49 -1.93
C GLN A 49 12.37 9.18 -1.60
N ARG A 50 11.43 9.31 -2.55
CA ARG A 50 10.01 9.01 -2.33
C ARG A 50 9.73 7.51 -2.25
N ASP A 51 10.45 6.71 -3.02
CA ASP A 51 10.27 5.25 -3.04
C ASP A 51 10.66 4.63 -1.69
N PHE A 52 11.74 5.11 -1.07
CA PHE A 52 12.18 4.62 0.25
C PHE A 52 11.18 4.95 1.38
N TYR A 53 10.49 6.10 1.31
CA TYR A 53 9.43 6.41 2.26
C TYR A 53 8.17 5.61 1.98
N GLN A 54 7.80 5.41 0.71
CA GLN A 54 6.62 4.62 0.35
C GLN A 54 6.78 3.14 0.70
N GLU A 55 7.93 2.53 0.42
CA GLU A 55 8.25 1.15 0.76
C GLU A 55 8.26 0.92 2.29
N ARG A 56 8.78 1.90 3.05
CA ARG A 56 8.75 1.86 4.52
C ARG A 56 7.34 1.98 5.11
N MET A 57 6.51 2.86 4.53
CA MET A 57 5.10 2.99 4.91
C MET A 57 4.28 1.76 4.54
N GLU A 58 4.65 1.07 3.45
CA GLU A 58 4.05 -0.20 3.05
C GLU A 58 4.52 -1.38 3.93
N TYR A 59 5.78 -1.42 4.34
CA TYR A 59 6.30 -2.38 5.32
C TYR A 59 5.59 -2.25 6.68
N GLN A 60 5.41 -1.00 7.15
CA GLN A 60 4.63 -0.71 8.36
C GLN A 60 3.15 -1.08 8.21
N ARG A 61 2.55 -0.83 7.02
CA ARG A 61 1.18 -1.29 6.71
C ARG A 61 1.06 -2.81 6.71
N LYS A 62 2.01 -3.54 6.13
CA LYS A 62 2.04 -5.00 6.10
C LYS A 62 2.18 -5.61 7.50
N GLY A 63 2.90 -4.94 8.41
CA GLY A 63 2.94 -5.30 9.84
C GLY A 63 1.65 -4.98 10.63
N SER A 64 0.79 -4.09 10.11
CA SER A 64 -0.45 -3.66 10.78
C SER A 64 -1.69 -4.49 10.40
N SER A 65 -1.58 -5.43 9.45
CA SER A 65 -2.64 -6.37 9.06
C SER A 65 -2.75 -7.54 10.05
N GLN A 66 -2.86 -7.22 11.33
CA GLN A 66 -3.14 -8.17 12.39
C GLN A 66 -4.46 -7.80 13.06
N ARG A 67 -5.52 -7.73 12.24
CA ARG A 67 -6.91 -7.64 12.71
C ARG A 67 -7.65 -8.92 12.43
N LYS A 68 -7.43 -9.94 13.27
CA LYS A 68 -8.44 -10.93 13.66
C LYS A 68 -8.23 -11.38 15.10
N GLY A 69 -8.94 -10.72 16.01
CA GLY A 69 -9.76 -11.40 17.01
C GLY A 69 -9.15 -12.10 18.22
N HIS A 70 -7.90 -12.56 18.22
CA HIS A 70 -7.24 -13.07 19.45
C HIS A 70 -5.76 -12.70 19.38
N SER A 71 -5.25 -12.01 20.40
CA SER A 71 -3.82 -11.74 20.46
C SER A 71 -3.09 -13.09 20.43
N GLY A 72 -2.04 -13.23 19.61
CA GLY A 72 -1.21 -14.44 19.60
C GLY A 72 -0.62 -14.77 20.98
N ARG A 73 -0.70 -13.82 21.91
CA ARG A 73 -0.36 -13.92 23.32
C ARG A 73 -1.35 -14.74 24.16
N CYS A 74 -2.53 -15.05 23.64
CA CYS A 74 -3.55 -15.85 24.34
C CYS A 74 -3.69 -17.27 23.80
N SER A 75 -2.79 -17.67 22.90
CA SER A 75 -2.86 -18.94 22.19
C SER A 75 -1.55 -19.71 22.34
N GLY A 76 -1.63 -21.03 22.33
CA GLY A 76 -0.48 -21.93 22.40
C GLY A 76 -0.20 -22.47 23.81
N PRO A 77 0.58 -23.57 23.90
CA PRO A 77 0.84 -24.26 25.15
C PRO A 77 1.81 -23.47 26.05
N PRO A 78 1.70 -23.62 27.38
CA PRO A 78 2.73 -23.15 28.29
C PRO A 78 3.98 -24.03 28.21
N VAL A 79 5.17 -23.44 28.32
CA VAL A 79 6.41 -24.20 28.43
C VAL A 79 6.72 -24.43 29.90
N SER A 80 6.28 -25.59 30.40
CA SER A 80 6.41 -25.97 31.80
C SER A 80 7.69 -26.78 32.07
N GLY A 81 8.17 -26.67 33.31
CA GLY A 81 9.21 -27.52 33.85
C GLY A 81 10.55 -26.80 34.07
N VAL A 82 11.27 -27.26 35.09
CA VAL A 82 12.61 -26.77 35.49
C VAL A 82 13.76 -27.55 34.84
N ILE A 83 13.45 -28.65 34.14
CA ILE A 83 14.47 -29.55 33.58
C ILE A 83 15.16 -28.93 32.34
N ARG A 84 14.47 -28.04 31.61
CA ARG A 84 15.05 -27.35 30.45
C ARG A 84 15.93 -26.17 30.86
N CYS A 85 15.53 -25.46 31.91
CA CYS A 85 16.26 -24.37 32.53
C CYS A 85 16.00 -24.37 34.03
N ALA A 86 17.06 -24.27 34.83
CA ALA A 86 17.03 -24.54 36.28
C ALA A 86 16.46 -23.39 37.13
N ALA A 87 15.65 -22.50 36.55
CA ALA A 87 14.92 -21.49 37.32
C ALA A 87 13.48 -21.94 37.58
N SER A 88 12.83 -21.32 38.57
CA SER A 88 11.42 -21.61 38.88
C SER A 88 10.66 -20.31 39.06
N PHE A 89 9.92 -19.92 38.01
CA PHE A 89 9.07 -18.74 38.03
C PHE A 89 7.59 -19.14 37.99
N ARG A 90 6.80 -18.61 38.93
CA ARG A 90 5.34 -18.66 38.81
C ARG A 90 4.91 -17.73 37.68
N ARG A 91 4.31 -18.29 36.64
CA ARG A 91 3.76 -17.56 35.48
C ARG A 91 2.30 -17.94 35.27
N TYR A 92 1.63 -17.25 34.36
CA TYR A 92 0.24 -17.49 34.00
C TYR A 92 0.10 -17.66 32.50
N TYR A 93 -0.79 -18.53 32.07
CA TYR A 93 -1.17 -18.71 30.67
C TYR A 93 -2.69 -18.79 30.57
N TYR A 94 -3.23 -18.45 29.40
CA TYR A 94 -4.64 -18.59 29.10
C TYR A 94 -4.94 -19.97 28.53
N ASP A 95 -5.87 -20.70 29.14
CA ASP A 95 -6.26 -22.06 28.71
C ASP A 95 -7.40 -22.06 27.65
N GLY A 96 -7.82 -20.88 27.19
CA GLY A 96 -8.97 -20.71 26.31
C GLY A 96 -10.24 -20.25 27.03
N ASN A 97 -10.25 -20.32 28.37
CA ASN A 97 -11.36 -19.90 29.22
C ASN A 97 -10.92 -19.01 30.39
N LYS A 98 -9.81 -19.34 31.06
CA LYS A 98 -9.30 -18.66 32.25
C LYS A 98 -7.77 -18.59 32.23
N CYS A 99 -7.25 -17.70 33.06
CA CYS A 99 -5.82 -17.59 33.31
C CYS A 99 -5.39 -18.52 34.44
N VAL A 100 -4.52 -19.48 34.13
CA VAL A 100 -4.06 -20.53 35.03
C VAL A 100 -2.56 -20.35 35.31
N SER A 101 -2.14 -20.57 36.57
CA SER A 101 -0.72 -20.51 36.91
C SER A 101 0.04 -21.78 36.54
N PHE A 102 1.29 -21.64 36.14
CA PHE A 102 2.22 -22.74 35.88
C PHE A 102 3.64 -22.38 36.32
N THR A 103 4.49 -23.39 36.48
CA THR A 103 5.92 -23.22 36.75
C THR A 103 6.70 -23.13 35.44
N TYR A 104 7.35 -21.99 35.23
CA TYR A 104 8.20 -21.69 34.07
C TYR A 104 9.68 -21.82 34.43
N GLY A 105 10.41 -22.62 33.66
CA GLY A 105 11.83 -22.90 33.85
C GLY A 105 12.78 -21.73 33.57
N GLY A 106 12.30 -20.65 32.94
CA GLY A 106 13.13 -19.48 32.60
C GLY A 106 13.61 -19.42 31.15
N CYS A 107 13.33 -20.44 30.32
CA CYS A 107 13.62 -20.41 28.89
C CYS A 107 12.53 -21.07 28.03
N GLY A 108 12.55 -20.78 26.73
CA GLY A 108 11.57 -21.29 25.78
C GLY A 108 10.19 -20.68 25.99
N GLU A 109 10.10 -19.39 26.33
CA GLU A 109 8.80 -18.74 26.51
C GLU A 109 7.96 -18.77 25.23
N THR A 110 6.67 -19.00 25.41
CA THR A 110 5.65 -18.75 24.40
C THR A 110 4.99 -17.40 24.67
N PRO A 111 4.37 -16.77 23.67
CA PRO A 111 3.62 -15.52 23.88
C PRO A 111 2.51 -15.63 24.95
N ASN A 112 2.03 -16.86 25.22
CA ASN A 112 1.07 -17.21 26.27
C ASN A 112 1.77 -17.46 27.62
N ASN A 113 2.53 -16.46 28.08
CA ASN A 113 3.28 -16.49 29.33
C ASN A 113 3.28 -15.09 29.97
N PHE A 114 2.56 -14.94 31.06
CA PHE A 114 2.35 -13.67 31.75
C PHE A 114 2.93 -13.71 33.17
N ARG A 115 3.40 -12.57 33.66
CA ARG A 115 4.01 -12.48 35.00
C ARG A 115 2.95 -12.47 36.09
N THR A 116 1.78 -11.94 35.79
CA THR A 116 0.66 -11.82 36.74
C THR A 116 -0.63 -12.34 36.14
N LYS A 117 -1.55 -12.77 37.01
CA LYS A 117 -2.90 -13.20 36.61
C LYS A 117 -3.64 -12.05 35.91
N GLN A 118 -3.58 -10.85 36.48
CA GLN A 118 -4.25 -9.66 35.95
C GLN A 118 -3.76 -9.28 34.54
N GLU A 119 -2.46 -9.41 34.26
CA GLU A 119 -1.92 -9.19 32.91
C GLU A 119 -2.53 -10.17 31.89
N CYS A 120 -2.60 -11.45 32.25
CA CYS A 120 -3.24 -12.47 31.42
C CYS A 120 -4.73 -12.18 31.20
N GLU A 121 -5.48 -11.86 32.25
CA GLU A 121 -6.92 -11.60 32.17
C GLU A 121 -7.22 -10.35 31.34
N ASN A 122 -6.43 -9.28 31.55
CA ASN A 122 -6.55 -8.05 30.78
C ASN A 122 -6.28 -8.29 29.29
N MET A 123 -5.30 -9.14 28.97
CA MET A 123 -4.93 -9.45 27.59
C MET A 123 -5.94 -10.39 26.90
N CYS A 124 -6.43 -11.41 27.61
CA CYS A 124 -7.12 -12.55 26.99
C CYS A 124 -8.61 -12.64 27.27
N MET A 125 -9.10 -12.02 28.35
CA MET A 125 -10.51 -12.13 28.75
C MET A 125 -11.31 -10.85 28.44
N ARG A 126 -10.67 -9.68 28.36
CA ARG A 126 -11.38 -8.41 28.09
C ARG A 126 -11.98 -8.30 26.69
N ALA A 127 -11.35 -8.91 25.68
CA ALA A 127 -11.81 -8.85 24.29
C ALA A 127 -13.08 -9.67 24.02
N ARG A 128 -13.44 -10.62 24.90
CA ARG A 128 -14.69 -11.42 24.75
C ARG A 128 -15.95 -10.67 25.16
N ASN A 129 -15.82 -9.50 25.81
CA ASN A 129 -16.97 -8.75 26.34
C ASN A 129 -17.46 -7.62 25.42
N TYR A 130 -16.83 -7.36 24.27
CA TYR A 130 -17.15 -6.21 23.40
C TYR A 130 -17.80 -6.58 22.06
N HIS A 131 -18.12 -7.84 21.81
CA HIS A 131 -18.73 -8.30 20.56
C HIS A 131 -20.16 -8.87 20.75
N HIS A 132 -20.84 -8.54 21.85
CA HIS A 132 -22.21 -9.01 22.16
C HIS A 132 -23.09 -7.92 22.81
N SER A 133 -22.91 -6.65 22.43
CA SER A 133 -23.91 -5.60 22.70
C SER A 133 -24.30 -4.92 21.40
#